data_AF-A0A8J7WNQ8-F1
#
_entry.id   AF-A0A8J7WNQ8-F1
#
_cell.length_a   1.000
_cell.length_b   1.000
_cell.length_c   1.000
_cell.angle_alpha   90.00
_cell.angle_beta   90.00
_cell.angle_gamma   90.00
#
_symmetry.space_group_name_H-M   'P 1'
#
loop_
_entity.id
_entity.type
_entity.pdbx_description
1 polymer ?
#
loop_
_entity_poly.entity_id
_entity_poly.type
_entity_poly.pdbx_seq_one_letter_code
_entity_poly.pdbx_strand_id
1 'polypeptide(L)'
;MRLTPTERDRLLLYSAAQLARDRRARGLLLNVPEAVALIADTVCEAARDGLRLSEAIEAGRSVLSAAEVLPGVPDIVTEVQVEAVFDDGTRLAVISEPFAGAGSLGGRAPGAILLREERNGAAHAGERAYRDRDGHADGHDHDHDGHGDGHGDAAGTHPAATLTVRNTGDVPISVTSHFHFFEVNRRLAFDRAAAYGLRLDIPAGSSVRFEPGTEVRVALVPIGGARIAIGFSGLVDGPLDAPGARAAAIARAEAEGYAMELPAEDGAR
;
A
#
# COMPACT_ATOMS: atom_id res chain seq x y z
N MET A 1 -10.83 -33.23 25.69
CA MET A 1 -10.75 -33.00 24.23
C MET A 1 -9.29 -32.98 23.81
N ARG A 2 -8.97 -33.33 22.56
CA ARG A 2 -7.62 -33.19 22.00
C ARG A 2 -7.58 -31.91 21.16
N LEU A 3 -7.45 -30.77 21.82
CA LEU A 3 -7.45 -29.46 21.16
C LEU A 3 -6.11 -29.22 20.47
N THR A 4 -6.18 -28.92 19.18
CA THR A 4 -5.09 -28.36 18.36
C THR A 4 -4.70 -26.97 18.86
N PRO A 5 -3.50 -26.47 18.51
CA PRO A 5 -3.11 -25.10 18.84
C PRO A 5 -4.12 -24.05 18.36
N THR A 6 -4.58 -24.14 17.10
CA THR A 6 -5.57 -23.22 16.52
C THR A 6 -6.90 -23.23 17.26
N GLU A 7 -7.37 -24.41 17.71
CA GLU A 7 -8.60 -24.48 18.51
C GLU A 7 -8.42 -23.85 19.91
N ARG A 8 -7.22 -23.91 20.50
CA ARG A 8 -6.94 -23.21 21.76
C ARG A 8 -6.91 -21.70 21.55
N ASP A 9 -6.30 -21.23 20.47
CA ASP A 9 -6.27 -19.81 20.13
C ASP A 9 -7.68 -19.26 19.88
N ARG A 10 -8.55 -20.05 19.24
CA ARG A 10 -9.97 -19.69 19.08
C ARG A 10 -10.71 -19.60 20.42
N LEU A 11 -10.42 -20.47 21.38
CA LEU A 11 -10.98 -20.36 22.73
C LEU A 11 -10.47 -19.13 23.49
N LEU A 12 -9.20 -18.73 23.27
CA LEU A 12 -8.65 -17.50 23.81
C LEU A 12 -9.34 -16.27 23.20
N LEU A 13 -9.55 -16.26 21.88
CA LEU A 13 -10.30 -15.22 21.18
C LEU A 13 -11.72 -15.09 21.75
N TYR A 14 -12.44 -16.22 21.86
CA TYR A 14 -13.78 -16.25 22.47
C TYR A 14 -13.78 -15.68 23.89
N SER A 15 -12.79 -16.06 24.71
CA SER A 15 -12.68 -15.55 26.08
C SER A 15 -12.46 -14.03 26.14
N ALA A 16 -11.63 -13.49 25.25
CA ALA A 16 -11.43 -12.06 25.13
C ALA A 16 -12.69 -11.33 24.66
N ALA A 17 -13.41 -11.91 23.68
CA ALA A 17 -14.67 -11.37 23.20
C ALA A 17 -15.77 -11.41 24.27
N GLN A 18 -15.85 -12.47 25.06
CA GLN A 18 -16.78 -12.57 26.17
C GLN A 18 -16.51 -11.49 27.23
N LEU A 19 -15.23 -11.27 27.58
CA LEU A 19 -14.85 -10.17 28.46
C LEU A 19 -15.25 -8.80 27.88
N ALA A 20 -15.11 -8.60 26.57
CA ALA A 20 -15.57 -7.39 25.89
C ALA A 20 -17.09 -7.23 25.94
N ARG A 21 -17.87 -8.29 25.69
CA ARG A 21 -19.34 -8.30 25.82
C ARG A 21 -19.77 -7.92 27.23
N ASP A 22 -19.15 -8.50 28.25
CA ASP A 22 -19.48 -8.22 29.65
C ASP A 22 -19.18 -6.76 30.03
N ARG A 23 -18.09 -6.19 29.49
CA ARG A 23 -17.74 -4.76 29.69
C ARG A 23 -18.74 -3.84 28.97
N ARG A 24 -19.05 -4.13 27.71
CA ARG A 24 -20.05 -3.40 26.92
C ARG A 24 -21.43 -3.44 27.59
N ALA A 25 -21.85 -4.58 28.11
CA ALA A 25 -23.12 -4.75 28.81
C ALA A 25 -23.21 -3.89 30.10
N ARG A 26 -22.07 -3.54 30.71
CA ARG A 26 -22.00 -2.57 31.82
C ARG A 26 -21.91 -1.11 31.37
N GLY A 27 -22.00 -0.84 30.07
CA GLY A 27 -21.93 0.50 29.49
C GLY A 27 -20.50 1.05 29.34
N LEU A 28 -19.47 0.20 29.40
CA LEU A 28 -18.11 0.63 29.15
C LEU A 28 -17.85 0.75 27.64
N LEU A 29 -17.15 1.83 27.26
CA LEU A 29 -16.59 1.96 25.92
C LEU A 29 -15.42 1.00 25.75
N LEU A 30 -15.40 0.28 24.62
CA LEU A 30 -14.40 -0.73 24.36
C LEU A 30 -13.07 -0.13 23.87
N ASN A 31 -11.96 -0.69 24.31
CA ASN A 31 -10.63 -0.39 23.79
C ASN A 31 -10.30 -1.22 22.52
N VAL A 32 -9.10 -1.02 21.97
CA VAL A 32 -8.62 -1.71 20.75
C VAL A 32 -8.73 -3.24 20.85
N PRO A 33 -8.11 -3.94 21.83
CA PRO A 33 -8.18 -5.40 21.88
C PRO A 33 -9.59 -5.93 22.14
N GLU A 34 -10.42 -5.22 22.89
CA GLU A 34 -11.82 -5.59 23.10
C GLU A 34 -12.66 -5.47 21.83
N ALA A 35 -12.50 -4.39 21.07
CA ALA A 35 -13.19 -4.19 19.81
C ALA A 35 -12.78 -5.25 18.77
N VAL A 36 -11.48 -5.49 18.62
CA VAL A 36 -10.94 -6.51 17.71
C VAL A 36 -11.45 -7.90 18.08
N ALA A 37 -11.40 -8.27 19.36
CA ALA A 37 -11.87 -9.58 19.82
C ALA A 37 -13.37 -9.76 19.56
N LEU A 38 -14.20 -8.75 19.88
CA LEU A 38 -15.64 -8.83 19.67
C LEU A 38 -16.01 -8.96 18.18
N ILE A 39 -15.37 -8.17 17.30
CA ILE A 39 -15.60 -8.23 15.84
C ILE A 39 -15.19 -9.61 15.30
N ALA A 40 -13.99 -10.07 15.63
CA ALA A 40 -13.46 -11.34 15.14
C ALA A 40 -14.29 -12.55 15.64
N ASP A 41 -14.69 -12.54 16.91
CA ASP A 41 -15.54 -13.59 17.47
C ASP A 41 -16.94 -13.60 16.84
N THR A 42 -17.55 -12.44 16.58
CA THR A 42 -18.83 -12.38 15.85
C THR A 42 -18.75 -13.02 14.47
N VAL A 43 -17.62 -12.86 13.76
CA VAL A 43 -17.40 -13.51 12.46
C VAL A 43 -17.27 -15.02 12.63
N CYS A 44 -16.54 -15.49 13.65
CA CYS A 44 -16.42 -16.91 13.97
C CYS A 44 -17.78 -17.55 14.30
N GLU A 45 -18.60 -16.88 15.11
CA GLU A 45 -19.93 -17.38 15.46
C GLU A 45 -20.88 -17.37 14.27
N ALA A 46 -20.86 -16.31 13.44
CA ALA A 46 -21.62 -16.26 12.19
C ALA A 46 -21.24 -17.40 11.23
N ALA A 47 -19.94 -17.69 11.09
CA ALA A 47 -19.47 -18.84 10.32
C ALA A 47 -19.96 -20.17 10.91
N ARG A 48 -19.94 -20.28 12.25
CA ARG A 48 -20.41 -21.47 12.97
C ARG A 48 -21.91 -21.73 12.80
N ASP A 49 -22.68 -20.65 12.67
CA ASP A 49 -24.13 -20.65 12.39
C ASP A 49 -24.46 -20.98 10.91
N GLY A 50 -23.45 -21.20 10.06
CA GLY A 50 -23.62 -21.59 8.66
C GLY A 50 -23.85 -20.41 7.70
N LEU A 51 -23.60 -19.17 8.14
CA LEU A 51 -23.67 -18.01 7.26
C LEU A 51 -22.54 -18.01 6.24
N ARG A 52 -22.76 -17.39 5.08
CA ARG A 52 -21.71 -17.23 4.06
C ARG A 52 -20.65 -16.25 4.52
N LEU A 53 -19.44 -16.36 3.95
CA LEU A 53 -18.32 -15.46 4.25
C LEU A 53 -18.72 -13.97 4.17
N SER A 54 -19.46 -13.58 3.13
CA SER A 54 -19.93 -12.19 2.96
C SER A 54 -20.87 -11.74 4.08
N GLU A 55 -21.73 -12.62 4.56
CA GLU A 55 -22.70 -12.35 5.63
C GLU A 55 -21.99 -12.28 6.99
N ALA A 56 -21.01 -13.15 7.23
CA ALA A 56 -20.17 -13.13 8.43
C ALA A 56 -19.31 -11.85 8.50
N ILE A 57 -18.73 -11.41 7.38
CA ILE A 57 -18.02 -10.13 7.28
C ILE A 57 -18.96 -8.96 7.62
N GLU A 58 -20.19 -8.98 7.11
CA GLU A 58 -21.17 -7.93 7.38
C GLU A 58 -21.65 -7.94 8.84
N ALA A 59 -21.81 -9.12 9.44
CA ALA A 59 -22.09 -9.25 10.87
C ALA A 59 -20.94 -8.68 11.72
N GLY A 60 -19.68 -8.97 11.35
CA GLY A 60 -18.50 -8.40 11.99
C GLY A 60 -18.43 -6.88 11.86
N ARG A 61 -18.81 -6.32 10.70
CA ARG A 61 -18.87 -4.86 10.47
C ARG A 61 -19.97 -4.17 11.27
N SER A 62 -21.10 -4.84 11.50
CA SER A 62 -22.29 -4.25 12.11
C SER A 62 -22.39 -4.44 13.63
N VAL A 63 -21.54 -5.28 14.25
CA VAL A 63 -21.65 -5.61 15.68
C VAL A 63 -21.31 -4.46 16.63
N LEU A 64 -20.47 -3.52 16.20
CA LEU A 64 -20.01 -2.39 17.01
C LEU A 64 -20.09 -1.08 16.22
N SER A 65 -20.65 -0.07 16.86
CA SER A 65 -20.59 1.30 16.35
C SER A 65 -19.42 2.09 16.97
N ALA A 66 -19.02 3.18 16.30
CA ALA A 66 -17.98 4.08 16.82
C ALA A 66 -18.33 4.73 18.17
N ALA A 67 -19.62 4.80 18.53
CA ALA A 67 -20.07 5.32 19.82
C ALA A 67 -19.85 4.36 20.99
N GLU A 68 -19.52 3.09 20.71
CA GLU A 68 -19.36 2.02 21.70
C GLU A 68 -17.90 1.70 22.00
N VAL A 69 -16.98 2.47 21.42
CA VAL A 69 -15.54 2.32 21.58
C VAL A 69 -14.91 3.62 22.11
N LEU A 70 -13.72 3.51 22.68
CA LEU A 70 -12.97 4.68 23.15
C LEU A 70 -12.56 5.59 21.98
N PRO A 71 -12.37 6.90 22.22
CA PRO A 71 -11.79 7.79 21.23
C PRO A 71 -10.44 7.27 20.71
N GLY A 72 -10.21 7.36 19.40
CA GLY A 72 -9.00 6.85 18.75
C GLY A 72 -9.07 5.38 18.32
N VAL A 73 -10.01 4.59 18.84
CA VAL A 73 -10.17 3.18 18.41
C VAL A 73 -10.52 3.07 16.91
N PRO A 74 -11.46 3.87 16.36
CA PRO A 74 -11.74 3.84 14.93
C PRO A 74 -10.55 4.26 14.04
N ASP A 75 -9.62 5.06 14.58
CA ASP A 75 -8.39 5.47 13.88
C ASP A 75 -7.34 4.36 13.86
N ILE A 76 -7.30 3.50 14.89
CA ILE A 76 -6.33 2.41 15.02
C ILE A 76 -6.83 1.12 14.35
N VAL A 77 -8.10 0.77 14.56
CA VAL A 77 -8.70 -0.48 14.08
C VAL A 77 -9.31 -0.25 12.71
N THR A 78 -8.44 -0.16 11.70
CA THR A 78 -8.83 0.05 10.30
C THR A 78 -9.15 -1.25 9.57
N GLU A 79 -8.64 -2.37 10.06
CA GLU A 79 -8.90 -3.70 9.52
C GLU A 79 -8.84 -4.76 10.63
N VAL A 80 -9.77 -5.72 10.58
CA VAL A 80 -9.73 -6.93 11.42
C VAL A 80 -9.72 -8.14 10.50
N GLN A 81 -8.78 -9.05 10.74
CA GLN A 81 -8.64 -10.30 10.00
C GLN A 81 -8.83 -11.48 10.93
N VAL A 82 -9.64 -12.45 10.53
CA VAL A 82 -9.86 -13.68 11.31
C VAL A 82 -10.12 -14.88 10.41
N GLU A 83 -9.48 -16.01 10.73
CA GLU A 83 -9.78 -17.30 10.10
C GLU A 83 -10.93 -18.00 10.83
N ALA A 84 -12.04 -18.18 10.11
CA ALA A 84 -13.23 -18.87 10.62
C ALA A 84 -13.47 -20.17 9.84
N VAL A 85 -14.07 -21.16 10.53
CA VAL A 85 -14.44 -22.45 9.91
C VAL A 85 -15.90 -22.36 9.48
N PHE A 86 -16.11 -22.32 8.17
CA PHE A 86 -17.40 -22.38 7.51
C PHE A 86 -17.73 -23.83 7.12
N ASP A 87 -18.95 -24.06 6.64
CA ASP A 87 -19.40 -25.38 6.16
C ASP A 87 -18.53 -25.96 5.03
N ASP A 88 -17.85 -25.10 4.27
CA ASP A 88 -16.94 -25.47 3.19
C ASP A 88 -15.45 -25.40 3.56
N GLY A 89 -15.15 -25.24 4.85
CA GLY A 89 -13.80 -25.24 5.38
C GLY A 89 -13.35 -23.89 5.95
N THR A 90 -12.04 -23.78 6.18
CA THR A 90 -11.47 -22.57 6.78
C THR A 90 -11.31 -21.47 5.73
N ARG A 91 -11.77 -20.26 6.04
CA ARG A 91 -11.61 -19.08 5.19
C ARG A 91 -11.13 -17.88 6.02
N LEU A 92 -10.31 -17.04 5.38
CA LEU A 92 -9.94 -15.74 5.94
C LEU A 92 -11.06 -14.74 5.69
N ALA A 93 -11.61 -14.19 6.76
CA ALA A 93 -12.51 -13.04 6.72
C ALA A 93 -11.72 -11.76 6.99
N VAL A 94 -11.86 -10.78 6.10
CA VAL A 94 -11.22 -9.47 6.20
C VAL A 94 -12.31 -8.42 6.32
N ILE A 95 -12.32 -7.72 7.45
CA ILE A 95 -13.28 -6.68 7.78
C ILE A 95 -12.53 -5.35 7.69
N SER A 96 -12.50 -4.79 6.48
CA SER A 96 -11.96 -3.44 6.24
C SER A 96 -12.97 -2.39 6.71
N GLU A 97 -12.45 -1.31 7.28
CA GLU A 97 -13.20 -0.18 7.85
C GLU A 97 -14.36 -0.62 8.76
N PRO A 98 -14.10 -1.35 9.85
CA PRO A 98 -15.14 -1.91 10.73
C PRO A 98 -16.05 -0.85 11.35
N PHE A 99 -15.62 0.42 11.38
CA PHE A 99 -16.39 1.56 11.89
C PHE A 99 -16.88 2.51 10.80
N ALA A 100 -17.02 2.05 9.55
CA ALA A 100 -17.59 2.80 8.42
C ALA A 100 -16.98 4.21 8.22
N GLY A 101 -15.66 4.32 8.34
CA GLY A 101 -14.95 5.59 8.16
C GLY A 101 -15.13 6.59 9.30
N ALA A 102 -15.62 6.18 10.48
CA ALA A 102 -15.71 7.06 11.65
C ALA A 102 -14.34 7.47 12.24
N GLY A 103 -13.25 6.83 11.81
CA GLY A 103 -11.89 7.32 12.08
C GLY A 103 -11.67 8.67 11.40
N SER A 104 -11.05 9.60 12.10
CA SER A 104 -10.80 10.96 11.60
C SER A 104 -9.42 11.13 10.97
N LEU A 105 -8.43 10.34 11.39
CA LEU A 105 -6.98 10.56 11.19
C LEU A 105 -6.56 12.06 11.30
N GLY A 106 -7.33 12.87 12.04
CA GLY A 106 -7.04 14.28 12.25
C GLY A 106 -5.84 14.47 13.17
N GLY A 107 -5.37 15.70 13.35
CA GLY A 107 -4.14 15.99 14.10
C GLY A 107 -4.08 15.57 15.59
N ARG A 108 -5.16 15.00 16.14
CA ARG A 108 -5.22 14.44 17.51
C ARG A 108 -5.36 12.92 17.54
N ALA A 109 -5.46 12.26 16.38
CA ALA A 109 -5.51 10.81 16.32
C ALA A 109 -4.14 10.21 16.72
N PRO A 110 -4.11 9.02 17.34
CA PRO A 110 -2.86 8.32 17.61
C PRO A 110 -2.07 8.11 16.31
N GLY A 111 -0.83 8.61 16.26
CA GLY A 111 0.03 8.49 15.07
C GLY A 111 -0.29 9.45 13.92
N ALA A 112 -1.10 10.49 14.16
CA ALA A 112 -1.43 11.49 13.14
C ALA A 112 -0.17 12.16 12.53
N ILE A 113 -0.12 12.22 11.20
CA ILE A 113 0.93 12.92 10.45
C ILE A 113 0.50 14.37 10.28
N LEU A 114 1.13 15.27 11.02
CA LEU A 114 0.89 16.71 10.91
C LEU A 114 1.66 17.28 9.73
N LEU A 115 0.96 17.50 8.62
CA LEU A 115 1.54 18.14 7.45
C LEU A 115 1.85 19.60 7.77
N ARG A 116 2.95 20.12 7.21
CA ARG A 116 3.53 21.42 7.56
C ARG A 116 2.55 22.60 7.44
N GLU A 117 1.57 22.54 6.54
CA GLU A 117 0.55 23.59 6.38
C GLU A 117 -0.41 23.70 7.58
N GLU A 118 -0.63 22.62 8.34
CA GLU A 118 -1.52 22.60 9.51
C GLU A 118 -0.87 23.19 10.77
N ARG A 119 0.45 23.38 10.80
CA ARG A 119 1.18 23.96 11.94
C ARG A 119 0.91 25.46 12.13
N ASN A 120 0.57 26.18 11.07
CA ASN A 120 0.32 27.63 11.15
C ASN A 120 -1.06 28.00 11.69
N GLY A 121 -2.00 27.05 11.79
CA GLY A 121 -3.34 27.27 12.35
C GLY A 121 -3.47 26.98 13.86
N ALA A 122 -2.52 26.23 14.43
CA ALA A 122 -2.60 25.76 15.83
C ALA A 122 -1.68 26.52 16.82
N ALA A 123 -0.81 27.42 16.33
CA ALA A 123 0.25 28.05 17.13
C ALA A 123 -0.21 29.18 18.08
N HIS A 124 -1.50 29.50 18.19
CA HIS A 124 -1.99 30.61 19.04
C HIS A 124 -3.10 30.28 20.04
N ALA A 125 -3.39 29.01 20.31
CA ALA A 125 -4.40 28.65 21.30
C ALA A 125 -3.89 27.58 22.28
N GLY A 126 -3.18 28.00 23.34
CA GLY A 126 -2.99 27.13 24.49
C GLY A 126 -1.71 27.28 25.30
N GLU A 127 -1.04 28.43 25.30
CA GLU A 127 0.02 28.71 26.27
C GLU A 127 -0.61 28.91 27.67
N ARG A 128 -0.80 27.82 28.42
CA ARG A 128 -1.06 27.86 29.86
C ARG A 128 -0.26 26.77 30.58
N ALA A 129 0.95 27.19 30.93
CA ALA A 129 1.75 26.82 32.09
C ALA A 129 1.22 25.69 32.99
N TYR A 130 1.91 24.55 32.96
CA TYR A 130 2.11 23.74 34.16
C TYR A 130 3.46 24.17 34.75
N ARG A 131 3.43 25.11 35.71
CA ARG A 131 4.54 25.28 36.65
C ARG A 131 4.28 24.27 37.75
N ASP A 132 5.19 23.31 37.92
CA ASP A 132 5.33 22.68 39.21
C ASP A 132 6.71 22.97 39.81
N ARG A 133 6.65 23.18 41.12
CA ARG A 133 7.77 23.50 41.99
C ARG A 133 8.50 22.19 42.21
N ASP A 134 9.76 22.13 41.79
CA ASP A 134 10.86 21.45 42.46
C ASP A 134 12.05 21.45 41.49
N GLY A 135 13.07 22.23 41.84
CA GLY A 135 14.21 22.50 40.98
C GLY A 135 15.15 21.31 40.84
N HIS A 136 14.80 20.36 40.00
CA HIS A 136 15.71 19.33 39.49
C HIS A 136 15.81 19.43 37.97
N ALA A 137 17.00 19.86 37.53
CA ALA A 137 17.42 19.85 36.14
C ALA A 137 17.92 18.45 35.81
N ASP A 138 17.05 17.60 35.28
CA ASP A 138 17.49 16.40 34.58
C ASP A 138 17.86 16.78 33.16
N GLY A 139 19.17 16.82 32.92
CA GLY A 139 19.77 16.98 31.60
C GLY A 139 19.47 15.76 30.76
N HIS A 140 18.49 15.87 29.88
CA HIS A 140 18.37 14.97 28.73
C HIS A 140 19.18 15.54 27.58
N ASP A 141 20.16 14.76 27.14
CA ASP A 141 20.95 14.98 25.93
C ASP A 141 20.00 15.26 24.74
N HIS A 142 20.07 16.49 24.25
CA HIS A 142 19.50 16.86 22.96
C HIS A 142 20.43 16.31 21.87
N ASP A 143 20.17 15.07 21.44
CA ASP A 143 20.59 14.63 20.11
C ASP A 143 19.78 15.43 19.09
N HIS A 144 20.38 16.55 18.70
CA HIS A 144 19.85 17.45 17.70
C HIS A 144 20.13 16.87 16.30
N ASP A 145 19.55 15.71 16.02
CA ASP A 145 19.46 15.20 14.65
C ASP A 145 18.35 15.97 13.96
N GLY A 146 18.76 17.10 13.38
CA GLY A 146 17.98 17.86 12.43
C GLY A 146 17.64 17.00 11.22
N HIS A 147 16.58 16.20 11.33
CA HIS A 147 15.84 15.70 10.19
C HIS A 147 15.14 16.89 9.54
N GLY A 148 15.89 17.59 8.70
CA GLY A 148 15.37 18.61 7.82
C GLY A 148 14.23 18.01 7.02
N ASP A 149 13.07 18.61 7.19
CA ASP A 149 11.84 18.42 6.42
C ASP A 149 12.07 18.89 4.97
N GLY A 150 12.88 18.11 4.25
CA GLY A 150 12.80 18.03 2.82
C GLY A 150 11.51 17.30 2.48
N HIS A 151 10.52 18.05 1.99
CA HIS A 151 9.56 17.46 1.07
C HIS A 151 10.39 16.69 0.05
N GLY A 152 10.24 15.36 0.01
CA GLY A 152 10.76 14.53 -1.05
C GLY A 152 9.98 14.81 -2.32
N ASP A 153 9.96 16.06 -2.76
CA ASP A 153 9.87 16.35 -4.18
C ASP A 153 11.00 15.52 -4.77
N ALA A 154 10.66 14.48 -5.53
CA ALA A 154 11.64 13.74 -6.31
C ALA A 154 12.44 14.79 -7.06
N ALA A 155 13.67 15.05 -6.60
CA ALA A 155 14.45 16.20 -7.02
C ALA A 155 14.43 16.26 -8.54
N GLY A 156 13.94 17.39 -9.06
CA GLY A 156 13.47 17.61 -10.42
C GLY A 156 14.30 16.93 -11.49
N THR A 157 13.94 15.69 -11.80
CA THR A 157 14.39 15.03 -13.01
C THR A 157 13.24 15.20 -13.98
N HIS A 158 13.31 16.24 -14.82
CA HIS A 158 12.35 16.39 -15.90
C HIS A 158 12.36 15.12 -16.76
N PRO A 159 11.19 14.64 -17.22
CA PRO A 159 11.14 13.45 -18.03
C PRO A 159 12.00 13.65 -19.29
N ALA A 160 12.95 12.75 -19.49
CA ALA A 160 13.85 12.77 -20.64
C ALA A 160 13.12 12.39 -21.94
N ALA A 161 12.04 11.60 -21.82
CA ALA A 161 11.20 11.23 -22.93
C ALA A 161 9.74 11.06 -22.48
N THR A 162 8.81 11.20 -23.41
CA THR A 162 7.43 10.79 -23.24
C THR A 162 7.01 9.94 -24.43
N LEU A 163 6.64 8.69 -24.18
CA LEU A 163 6.34 7.71 -25.21
C LEU A 163 4.88 7.26 -25.13
N THR A 164 4.25 7.06 -26.28
CA THR A 164 2.98 6.33 -26.38
C THR A 164 3.29 4.84 -26.49
N VAL A 165 2.64 4.05 -25.65
CA VAL A 165 2.88 2.61 -25.51
C VAL A 165 1.58 1.87 -25.69
N ARG A 166 1.55 0.92 -26.62
CA ARG A 166 0.39 0.06 -26.89
C ARG A 166 0.63 -1.37 -26.45
N ASN A 167 -0.31 -1.96 -25.73
CA ASN A 167 -0.29 -3.40 -25.49
C ASN A 167 -0.91 -4.15 -26.67
N THR A 168 -0.10 -4.90 -27.41
CA THR A 168 -0.55 -5.73 -28.55
C THR A 168 -0.92 -7.16 -28.13
N GLY A 169 -0.77 -7.48 -26.84
CA GLY A 169 -1.17 -8.75 -26.27
C GLY A 169 -2.68 -8.83 -25.95
N ASP A 170 -3.09 -10.05 -25.60
CA ASP A 170 -4.42 -10.45 -25.14
C ASP A 170 -4.57 -10.41 -23.61
N VAL A 171 -3.46 -10.15 -22.89
CA VAL A 171 -3.42 -10.10 -21.43
C VAL A 171 -2.88 -8.75 -20.94
N PRO A 172 -3.33 -8.27 -19.76
CA PRO A 172 -2.83 -7.04 -19.18
C PRO A 172 -1.34 -7.16 -18.80
N ILE A 173 -0.59 -6.06 -18.98
CA ILE A 173 0.83 -5.98 -18.62
C ILE A 173 1.01 -4.83 -17.63
N SER A 174 1.79 -5.04 -16.56
CA SER A 174 2.12 -3.99 -15.59
C SER A 174 3.62 -3.81 -15.50
N VAL A 175 4.09 -2.56 -15.53
CA VAL A 175 5.51 -2.20 -15.49
C VAL A 175 5.77 -1.33 -14.26
N THR A 176 6.74 -1.70 -13.45
CA THR A 176 7.08 -0.99 -12.20
C THR A 176 8.03 0.18 -12.44
N SER A 177 8.06 1.12 -11.49
CA SER A 177 8.84 2.37 -11.52
C SER A 177 10.33 2.23 -11.90
N HIS A 178 10.99 1.14 -11.51
CA HIS A 178 12.44 0.96 -11.64
C HIS A 178 12.85 -0.12 -12.65
N PHE A 179 11.91 -0.58 -13.47
CA PHE A 179 12.22 -1.50 -14.56
C PHE A 179 12.89 -0.74 -15.72
N HIS A 180 13.94 -1.31 -16.33
CA HIS A 180 14.56 -0.72 -17.52
C HIS A 180 13.57 -0.77 -18.69
N PHE A 181 13.02 0.39 -19.07
CA PHE A 181 11.81 0.45 -19.90
C PHE A 181 12.00 -0.15 -21.29
N PHE A 182 13.23 -0.12 -21.83
CA PHE A 182 13.60 -0.81 -23.06
C PHE A 182 13.35 -2.33 -23.03
N GLU A 183 13.49 -2.96 -21.87
CA GLU A 183 13.43 -4.43 -21.69
C GLU A 183 12.05 -4.91 -21.23
N VAL A 184 11.03 -4.04 -21.21
CA VAL A 184 9.67 -4.46 -20.84
C VAL A 184 9.11 -5.44 -21.86
N ASN A 185 8.09 -6.19 -21.45
CA ASN A 185 7.45 -7.25 -22.23
C ASN A 185 7.38 -6.93 -23.74
N ARG A 186 7.84 -7.86 -24.57
CA ARG A 186 7.89 -7.78 -26.04
C ARG A 186 6.57 -7.40 -26.72
N ARG A 187 5.43 -7.62 -26.07
CA ARG A 187 4.09 -7.25 -26.56
C ARG A 187 3.71 -5.78 -26.32
N LEU A 188 4.55 -5.02 -25.62
CA LEU A 188 4.38 -3.57 -25.55
C LEU A 188 5.08 -2.94 -26.76
N ALA A 189 4.30 -2.31 -27.63
CA ALA A 189 4.73 -1.62 -28.82
C ALA A 189 4.93 -0.13 -28.53
N PHE A 190 6.14 0.37 -28.74
CA PHE A 190 6.57 1.76 -28.54
C PHE A 190 7.97 1.94 -29.11
N ASP A 191 8.45 3.16 -29.28
CA ASP A 191 9.85 3.42 -29.68
C ASP A 191 10.82 2.93 -28.58
N ARG A 192 11.29 1.70 -28.73
CA ARG A 192 12.23 1.08 -27.79
C ARG A 192 13.57 1.77 -27.81
N ALA A 193 14.02 2.23 -28.97
CA ALA A 193 15.31 2.89 -29.10
C ALA A 193 15.35 4.19 -28.26
N ALA A 194 14.24 4.91 -28.17
CA ALA A 194 14.08 6.09 -27.31
C ALA A 194 13.96 5.76 -25.80
N ALA A 195 13.57 4.54 -25.44
CA ALA A 195 13.45 4.09 -24.05
C ALA A 195 14.76 3.54 -23.44
N TYR A 196 15.82 3.40 -24.23
CA TYR A 196 17.08 2.82 -23.78
C TYR A 196 17.72 3.62 -22.63
N GLY A 197 18.03 2.93 -21.54
CA GLY A 197 18.60 3.49 -20.32
C GLY A 197 17.64 4.36 -19.51
N LEU A 198 16.33 4.28 -19.78
CA LEU A 198 15.28 4.99 -19.06
C LEU A 198 14.39 4.05 -18.24
N ARG A 199 13.68 4.62 -17.26
CA ARG A 199 12.67 3.96 -16.42
C ARG A 199 11.44 4.87 -16.28
N LEU A 200 10.32 4.34 -15.79
CA LEU A 200 9.10 5.12 -15.58
C LEU A 200 9.32 6.27 -14.59
N ASP A 201 8.84 7.45 -14.96
CA ASP A 201 8.79 8.63 -14.10
C ASP A 201 7.50 8.62 -13.27
N ILE A 202 7.47 7.72 -12.30
CA ILE A 202 6.37 7.53 -11.37
C ILE A 202 6.96 7.31 -9.97
N PRO A 203 6.16 7.47 -8.89
CA PRO A 203 6.63 7.20 -7.53
C PRO A 203 7.28 5.82 -7.40
N ALA A 204 8.34 5.76 -6.60
CA ALA A 204 9.02 4.50 -6.32
C ALA A 204 8.05 3.47 -5.71
N GLY A 205 8.12 2.22 -6.17
CA GLY A 205 7.20 1.16 -5.76
C GLY A 205 5.87 1.11 -6.53
N SER A 206 5.50 2.15 -7.29
CA SER A 206 4.30 2.14 -8.14
C SER A 206 4.52 1.44 -9.49
N SER A 207 3.44 1.24 -10.24
CA SER A 207 3.44 0.66 -11.58
C SER A 207 2.43 1.34 -12.52
N VAL A 208 2.67 1.21 -13.82
CA VAL A 208 1.69 1.56 -14.87
C VAL A 208 1.14 0.26 -15.46
N ARG A 209 -0.17 0.19 -15.62
CA ARG A 209 -0.88 -0.95 -16.19
C ARG A 209 -1.34 -0.63 -17.61
N PHE A 210 -1.10 -1.56 -18.52
CA PHE A 210 -1.47 -1.51 -19.92
C PHE A 210 -2.48 -2.62 -20.22
N GLU A 211 -3.74 -2.25 -20.39
CA GLU A 211 -4.80 -3.19 -20.79
C GLU A 211 -4.62 -3.63 -22.25
N PRO A 212 -5.07 -4.84 -22.64
CA PRO A 212 -5.04 -5.31 -24.02
C PRO A 212 -5.59 -4.27 -25.01
N GLY A 213 -4.83 -3.99 -26.06
CA GLY A 213 -5.20 -3.06 -27.14
C GLY A 213 -5.14 -1.58 -26.79
N THR A 214 -4.93 -1.20 -25.52
CA THR A 214 -4.95 0.19 -25.07
C THR A 214 -3.61 0.88 -25.31
N GLU A 215 -3.67 2.17 -25.66
CA GLU A 215 -2.52 3.06 -25.74
C GLU A 215 -2.44 3.94 -24.48
N VAL A 216 -1.26 3.98 -23.86
CA VAL A 216 -1.00 4.79 -22.67
C VAL A 216 0.25 5.62 -22.91
N ARG A 217 0.16 6.91 -22.63
CA ARG A 217 1.31 7.83 -22.69
C ARG A 217 2.05 7.81 -21.37
N VAL A 218 3.34 7.51 -21.40
CA VAL A 218 4.19 7.41 -20.20
C VAL A 218 5.38 8.36 -20.27
N ALA A 219 5.71 8.95 -19.13
CA ALA A 219 6.90 9.75 -18.94
C ALA A 219 8.06 8.85 -18.46
N LEU A 220 9.26 9.09 -18.98
CA LEU A 220 10.45 8.31 -18.68
C LEU A 220 11.59 9.21 -18.21
N VAL A 221 12.31 8.75 -17.19
CA VAL A 221 13.51 9.40 -16.64
C VAL A 221 14.72 8.49 -16.78
N PRO A 222 15.95 9.04 -16.89
CA PRO A 222 17.16 8.24 -16.97
C PRO A 222 17.35 7.36 -15.72
N ILE A 223 17.84 6.15 -15.92
CA ILE A 223 18.42 5.36 -14.83
C ILE A 223 19.61 6.14 -14.27
N GLY A 224 19.64 6.33 -12.96
CA GLY A 224 20.71 7.03 -12.25
C GLY A 224 21.87 6.13 -11.83
N GLY A 225 22.76 6.65 -10.97
CA GLY A 225 23.90 5.89 -10.44
C GLY A 225 24.92 5.51 -11.53
N ALA A 226 25.51 4.32 -11.42
CA ALA A 226 26.51 3.82 -12.37
C ALA A 226 25.94 3.43 -13.75
N ARG A 227 24.61 3.51 -13.93
CA ARG A 227 23.92 3.18 -15.19
C ARG A 227 24.26 1.78 -15.71
N ILE A 228 24.17 0.79 -14.81
CA ILE A 228 24.37 -0.63 -15.10
C ILE A 228 23.02 -1.34 -15.00
N ALA A 229 22.58 -1.99 -16.08
CA ALA A 229 21.34 -2.77 -16.14
C ALA A 229 21.68 -4.27 -16.19
N ILE A 230 21.31 -5.01 -15.14
CA ILE A 230 21.57 -6.47 -14.99
C ILE A 230 20.23 -7.15 -14.70
N GLY A 231 19.99 -8.31 -15.31
CA GLY A 231 18.75 -9.07 -15.17
C GLY A 231 17.71 -8.65 -16.19
N PHE A 232 16.55 -8.16 -15.74
CA PHE A 232 15.41 -7.80 -16.59
C PHE A 232 15.08 -8.89 -17.62
N SER A 233 15.35 -8.65 -18.91
CA SER A 233 15.22 -9.64 -19.98
C SER A 233 16.56 -10.02 -20.61
N GLY A 234 17.67 -9.60 -20.03
CA GLY A 234 19.03 -9.92 -20.46
C GLY A 234 19.45 -9.23 -21.76
N LEU A 235 18.72 -8.20 -22.21
CA LEU A 235 19.03 -7.55 -23.48
C LEU A 235 20.31 -6.71 -23.37
N VAL A 236 20.57 -6.14 -22.20
CA VAL A 236 21.80 -5.38 -21.91
C VAL A 236 22.80 -6.19 -21.07
N ASP A 237 22.40 -6.60 -19.86
CA ASP A 237 23.25 -7.30 -18.87
C ASP A 237 24.65 -6.66 -18.69
N GLY A 238 24.68 -5.36 -18.43
CA GLY A 238 25.92 -4.61 -18.25
C GLY A 238 25.75 -3.09 -18.20
N PRO A 239 26.86 -2.33 -18.33
CA PRO A 239 26.82 -0.87 -18.39
C PRO A 239 26.07 -0.37 -19.63
N LEU A 240 25.07 0.50 -19.42
CA LEU A 240 24.24 1.07 -20.48
C LEU A 240 25.04 1.95 -21.44
N ASP A 241 26.04 2.65 -20.92
CA ASP A 241 26.81 3.64 -21.68
C ASP A 241 28.11 3.05 -22.28
N ALA A 242 28.30 1.72 -22.22
CA ALA A 242 29.44 1.07 -22.83
C ALA A 242 29.41 1.21 -24.38
N PRO A 243 30.56 1.38 -25.05
CA PRO A 243 30.61 1.51 -26.51
C PRO A 243 29.91 0.34 -27.22
N GLY A 244 28.92 0.65 -28.06
CA GLY A 244 28.14 -0.35 -28.81
C GLY A 244 27.05 -1.07 -28.03
N ALA A 245 26.92 -0.87 -26.71
CA ALA A 245 25.93 -1.56 -25.88
C ALA A 245 24.48 -1.31 -26.35
N ARG A 246 24.14 -0.05 -26.64
CA ARG A 246 22.82 0.32 -27.18
C ARG A 246 22.51 -0.37 -28.50
N ALA A 247 23.45 -0.38 -29.45
CA ALA A 247 23.25 -1.00 -30.75
C ALA A 247 23.10 -2.53 -30.63
N ALA A 248 23.92 -3.17 -29.80
CA ALA A 248 23.81 -4.60 -29.52
C ALA A 248 22.48 -4.97 -28.86
N ALA A 249 22.01 -4.18 -27.90
CA ALA A 249 20.74 -4.40 -27.22
C ALA A 249 19.55 -4.26 -28.17
N ILE A 250 19.54 -3.25 -29.05
CA ILE A 250 18.51 -3.07 -30.09
C ILE A 250 18.48 -4.27 -31.04
N ALA A 251 19.64 -4.71 -31.53
CA ALA A 251 19.73 -5.87 -32.42
C ALA A 251 19.23 -7.17 -31.75
N ARG A 252 19.49 -7.35 -30.46
CA ARG A 252 18.94 -8.48 -29.67
C ARG A 252 17.43 -8.39 -29.52
N ALA A 253 16.91 -7.21 -29.18
CA ALA A 253 15.47 -7.00 -29.04
C ALA A 253 14.72 -7.31 -30.35
N GLU A 254 15.26 -6.87 -31.49
CA GLU A 254 14.73 -7.20 -32.81
C GLU A 254 14.77 -8.71 -33.09
N ALA A 255 15.91 -9.36 -32.83
CA ALA A 255 16.08 -10.80 -33.04
C ALA A 255 15.14 -11.66 -32.17
N GLU A 256 14.81 -11.19 -30.96
CA GLU A 256 13.91 -11.88 -30.02
C GLU A 256 12.42 -11.52 -30.21
N GLY A 257 12.11 -10.66 -31.19
CA GLY A 257 10.74 -10.31 -31.56
C GLY A 257 10.06 -9.34 -30.60
N TYR A 258 10.82 -8.39 -30.04
CA TYR A 258 10.24 -7.26 -29.31
C TYR A 258 9.57 -6.28 -30.27
N ALA A 259 8.38 -5.80 -29.93
CA ALA A 259 7.70 -4.78 -30.72
C ALA A 259 8.46 -3.45 -30.59
N MET A 260 9.16 -3.06 -31.65
CA MET A 260 10.11 -1.93 -31.66
C MET A 260 9.48 -0.56 -31.89
N GLU A 261 8.26 -0.53 -32.43
CA GLU A 261 7.50 0.68 -32.77
C GLU A 261 6.00 0.41 -32.61
N LEU A 262 5.20 1.48 -32.63
CA LEU A 262 3.74 1.37 -32.68
C LEU A 262 3.32 0.77 -34.04
N PRO A 263 2.31 -0.12 -34.08
CA PRO A 263 1.77 -0.57 -35.34
C PRO A 263 1.19 0.63 -36.11
N ALA A 264 1.40 0.66 -37.42
CA ALA A 264 0.75 1.65 -38.29
C ALA A 264 -0.76 1.61 -38.06
N GLU A 265 -1.43 2.77 -38.04
CA GLU A 265 -2.88 2.81 -37.89
C GLU A 265 -3.52 1.92 -38.96
N ASP A 266 -4.21 0.87 -38.53
CA ASP A 266 -5.03 0.05 -39.41
C ASP A 266 -6.12 0.99 -39.95
N GLY A 267 -5.93 1.46 -41.18
CA GLY A 267 -6.88 2.30 -41.87
C GLY A 267 -8.27 1.68 -41.78
N ALA A 268 -9.20 2.44 -41.21
CA ALA A 268 -10.60 2.09 -41.03
C ALA A 268 -11.13 1.29 -42.23
N ARG A 269 -11.60 0.07 -41.95
CA ARG A 269 -12.48 -0.69 -42.84
C ARG A 269 -13.84 -0.81 -42.19
#